data_AF-A0A7W2NXU6-F1
#
_entry.id   AF-A0A7W2NXU6-F1
#
_cell.length_a   1.000
_cell.length_b   1.000
_cell.length_c   1.000
_cell.angle_alpha   90.00
_cell.angle_beta   90.00
_cell.angle_gamma   90.00
#
_symmetry.space_group_name_H-M   'P 1'
#
loop_
_entity.id
_entity.type
_entity.pdbx_description
1 polymer ?
#
loop_
_entity_poly.entity_id
_entity_poly.type
_entity_poly.pdbx_seq_one_letter_code
_entity_poly.pdbx_strand_id
1 'polypeptide(L)'
;MESKPRIFIGSSSDSIDIANACNVALDYSAEVSVWPNIFDKAGTDTLSSLMTKADNVDYALFVFSPDDVVTMRGKNQPTVRDNVLFELGLFIGSLGKERCFILKPRNTELYIASDLAGINTLGFDINRSDTNLDCAVNAACIKIATQMKQQGAFTKSFATDKVLSPKVSKS
;
A
#
# COMPACT_ATOMS: atom_id res chain seq x y z
N MET A 1 -11.79 9.33 23.22
CA MET A 1 -10.83 9.71 22.16
C MET A 1 -10.93 8.63 21.10
N GLU A 2 -11.30 8.97 19.86
CA GLU A 2 -11.15 8.03 18.75
C GLU A 2 -9.66 7.75 18.55
N SER A 3 -9.29 6.47 18.44
CA SER A 3 -7.92 6.08 18.11
C SER A 3 -7.60 6.48 16.67
N LYS A 4 -6.36 6.94 16.43
CA LYS A 4 -5.90 7.20 15.06
C LYS A 4 -5.96 5.91 14.24
N PRO A 5 -6.37 5.95 12.95
CA PRO A 5 -6.29 4.80 12.07
C PRO A 5 -4.83 4.37 11.89
N ARG A 6 -4.59 3.08 11.76
CA ARG A 6 -3.26 2.52 11.48
C ARG A 6 -3.07 2.38 9.98
N ILE A 7 -1.96 2.90 9.45
CA ILE A 7 -1.65 2.82 8.02
C ILE A 7 -0.26 2.20 7.81
N PHE A 8 -0.20 1.21 6.93
CA PHE A 8 1.05 0.65 6.42
C PHE A 8 1.52 1.48 5.21
N ILE A 9 2.83 1.76 5.13
CA ILE A 9 3.44 2.35 3.93
C ILE A 9 4.47 1.39 3.36
N GLY A 10 4.18 0.85 2.17
CA GLY A 10 5.08 0.01 1.38
C GLY A 10 5.79 0.81 0.30
N SER A 11 7.07 0.53 0.09
CA SER A 11 7.91 1.16 -0.93
C SER A 11 9.07 0.24 -1.30
N SER A 12 9.77 0.55 -2.39
CA SER A 12 11.09 -0.04 -2.64
C SER A 12 12.14 0.62 -1.74
N SER A 13 13.34 0.02 -1.65
CA SER A 13 14.51 0.68 -1.04
C SER A 13 14.85 2.01 -1.71
N ASP A 14 14.63 2.11 -3.02
CA ASP A 14 15.02 3.25 -3.86
C ASP A 14 14.03 4.43 -3.73
N SER A 15 12.85 4.18 -3.15
CA SER A 15 11.79 5.17 -2.92
C SER A 15 11.48 5.44 -1.45
N ILE A 16 12.38 5.03 -0.55
CA ILE A 16 12.19 5.14 0.91
C ILE A 16 12.02 6.60 1.37
N ASP A 17 12.67 7.56 0.72
CA ASP A 17 12.54 8.99 1.05
C ASP A 17 11.13 9.51 0.78
N ILE A 18 10.46 9.00 -0.26
CA ILE A 18 9.06 9.34 -0.56
C ILE A 18 8.14 8.75 0.51
N ALA A 19 8.40 7.51 0.95
CA ALA A 19 7.64 6.88 2.03
C ALA A 19 7.82 7.61 3.37
N ASN A 20 9.03 8.07 3.67
CA ASN A 20 9.32 8.88 4.86
C ASN A 20 8.63 10.24 4.81
N ALA A 21 8.60 10.90 3.65
CA ALA A 21 7.83 12.14 3.47
C ALA A 21 6.34 11.93 3.72
N CYS A 22 5.78 10.79 3.29
CA CYS A 22 4.40 10.43 3.58
C CYS A 22 4.15 10.19 5.06
N ASN A 23 5.11 9.57 5.76
CA ASN A 23 5.06 9.39 7.21
C ASN A 23 4.99 10.74 7.93
N VAL A 24 5.87 11.68 7.58
CA VAL A 24 5.86 13.04 8.13
C VAL A 24 4.51 13.72 7.88
N ALA A 25 3.98 13.64 6.66
CA ALA A 25 2.72 14.28 6.30
C ALA A 25 1.48 13.66 6.98
N LEU A 26 1.56 12.39 7.40
CA LEU A 26 0.44 11.64 8.01
C LEU A 26 0.51 11.56 9.54
N ASP A 27 1.58 12.01 10.19
CA ASP A 27 1.84 11.87 11.64
C ASP A 27 0.66 12.30 12.53
N TYR A 28 0.00 13.41 12.20
CA TYR A 28 -1.18 13.88 12.95
C TYR A 28 -2.45 13.07 12.68
N SER A 29 -2.55 12.43 11.52
CA SER A 29 -3.77 11.80 11.03
C SER A 29 -3.84 10.29 11.27
N ALA A 30 -2.70 9.62 11.40
CA ALA A 30 -2.63 8.16 11.47
C ALA A 30 -1.45 7.67 12.30
N GLU A 31 -1.53 6.42 12.77
CA GLU A 31 -0.39 5.65 13.27
C GLU A 31 0.29 4.98 12.07
N VAL A 32 1.44 5.50 11.66
CA VAL A 32 2.13 5.07 10.44
C VAL A 32 3.17 3.99 10.75
N SER A 33 3.17 2.93 9.94
CA SER A 33 4.25 1.93 9.89
C SER A 33 4.87 1.95 8.50
N VAL A 34 6.05 2.56 8.37
CA VAL A 34 6.85 2.49 7.13
C VAL A 34 7.60 1.17 7.10
N TRP A 35 7.44 0.42 6.01
CA TRP A 35 8.17 -0.82 5.78
C TRP A 35 9.14 -0.60 4.62
N PRO A 36 10.44 -0.37 4.91
CA PRO A 36 11.45 -0.47 3.87
C PRO A 36 11.49 -1.93 3.41
N ASN A 37 11.49 -2.14 2.10
CA ASN A 37 11.63 -3.47 1.50
C ASN A 37 12.99 -4.06 1.89
N ILE A 38 13.05 -4.75 3.03
CA ILE A 38 14.24 -5.45 3.52
C ILE A 38 13.83 -6.89 3.74
N PHE A 39 13.88 -7.68 2.66
CA PHE A 39 13.88 -9.14 2.73
C PHE A 39 15.17 -9.70 3.38
N ASP A 40 16.09 -8.85 3.87
CA ASP A 40 17.44 -9.24 4.31
C ASP A 40 17.58 -9.72 5.76
N LYS A 41 16.51 -9.85 6.56
CA LYS A 41 16.64 -10.52 7.87
C LYS A 41 16.51 -12.03 7.72
N ALA A 42 17.63 -12.67 7.39
CA ALA A 42 17.84 -14.11 7.50
C ALA A 42 17.38 -14.60 8.89
N GLY A 43 16.19 -15.21 8.96
CA GLY A 43 15.67 -15.84 10.18
C GLY A 43 14.17 -15.70 10.43
N THR A 44 13.48 -14.76 9.77
CA THR A 44 12.01 -14.61 9.85
C THR A 44 11.40 -14.66 8.46
N ASP A 45 10.33 -15.44 8.28
CA ASP A 45 9.56 -15.43 7.03
C ASP A 45 8.97 -14.03 6.79
N THR A 46 9.50 -13.31 5.80
CA THR A 46 9.08 -11.96 5.42
C THR A 46 7.59 -11.94 5.04
N LEU A 47 7.11 -13.01 4.42
CA LEU A 47 5.71 -13.14 4.04
C LEU A 47 4.80 -13.20 5.28
N SER A 48 5.11 -14.05 6.25
CA SER A 48 4.40 -14.11 7.54
C SER A 48 4.37 -12.76 8.26
N SER A 49 5.47 -12.01 8.20
CA SER A 49 5.55 -10.67 8.80
C SER A 49 4.63 -9.67 8.10
N LEU A 50 4.63 -9.67 6.75
CA LEU A 50 3.73 -8.84 5.95
C LEU A 50 2.26 -9.21 6.17
N MET A 51 1.92 -10.49 6.23
CA MET A 51 0.57 -10.96 6.55
C MET A 51 0.13 -10.47 7.94
N THR A 52 1.01 -10.60 8.94
CA THR A 52 0.75 -10.09 10.28
C THR A 52 0.52 -8.56 10.26
N LYS A 53 1.29 -7.82 9.46
CA LYS A 53 1.09 -6.36 9.32
C LYS A 53 -0.21 -6.03 8.64
N ALA A 54 -0.53 -6.68 7.51
CA ALA A 54 -1.80 -6.52 6.81
C ALA A 54 -3.00 -6.78 7.73
N ASP A 55 -2.84 -7.69 8.68
CA ASP A 55 -3.87 -8.03 9.66
C ASP A 55 -4.04 -7.01 10.80
N ASN A 56 -3.06 -6.14 10.99
CA ASN A 56 -2.97 -5.19 12.10
C ASN A 56 -2.98 -3.72 11.65
N VAL A 57 -3.44 -3.43 10.43
CA VAL A 57 -3.64 -2.06 9.95
C VAL A 57 -5.05 -1.87 9.42
N ASP A 58 -5.47 -0.62 9.32
CA ASP A 58 -6.77 -0.24 8.78
C ASP A 58 -6.69 0.17 7.31
N TYR A 59 -5.50 0.58 6.86
CA TYR A 59 -5.20 1.10 5.54
C TYR A 59 -3.79 0.72 5.09
N ALA A 60 -3.56 0.80 3.78
CA ALA A 60 -2.23 0.66 3.20
C ALA A 60 -1.99 1.68 2.09
N LEU A 61 -0.78 2.24 2.04
CA LEU A 61 -0.30 3.12 1.00
C LEU A 61 0.95 2.50 0.36
N PHE A 62 0.98 2.44 -0.97
CA PHE A 62 2.11 1.93 -1.73
C PHE A 62 2.71 3.01 -2.63
N VAL A 63 4.01 3.25 -2.49
CA VAL A 63 4.76 4.18 -3.34
C VAL A 63 5.16 3.45 -4.62
N PHE A 64 4.62 3.92 -5.75
CA PHE A 64 4.93 3.43 -7.08
C PHE A 64 5.91 4.39 -7.75
N SER A 65 7.17 3.98 -7.77
CA SER A 65 8.28 4.67 -8.42
C SER A 65 8.81 3.87 -9.61
N PRO A 66 9.43 4.52 -10.62
CA PRO A 66 10.01 3.87 -11.81
C PRO A 66 11.34 3.16 -11.49
N ASP A 67 11.33 2.27 -10.50
CA ASP A 67 12.57 1.68 -9.95
C ASP A 67 13.11 0.53 -10.82
N ASP A 68 12.24 -0.12 -11.59
CA ASP A 68 12.59 -1.22 -12.49
C ASP A 68 12.12 -0.95 -13.93
N VAL A 69 12.57 -1.78 -14.88
CA VAL A 69 12.22 -1.69 -16.30
C VAL A 69 11.76 -3.06 -16.81
N VAL A 70 10.63 -3.08 -17.51
CA VAL A 70 10.11 -4.28 -18.18
C VAL A 70 10.21 -4.14 -19.70
N THR A 71 10.55 -5.22 -20.39
CA THR A 71 10.49 -5.27 -21.86
C THR A 71 9.17 -5.88 -22.30
N MET A 72 8.28 -5.07 -22.88
CA MET A 72 7.01 -5.53 -23.44
C MET A 72 6.97 -5.31 -24.95
N ARG A 73 6.76 -6.39 -25.70
CA ARG A 73 6.68 -6.36 -27.17
C ARG A 73 7.86 -5.60 -27.82
N GLY A 74 9.06 -5.80 -27.28
CA GLY A 74 10.30 -5.16 -27.77
C GLY A 74 10.52 -3.71 -27.31
N LYS A 75 9.67 -3.16 -26.42
CA LYS A 75 9.83 -1.82 -25.86
C LYS A 75 10.13 -1.89 -24.36
N ASN A 76 11.14 -1.16 -23.92
CA ASN A 76 11.44 -0.99 -22.50
C ASN A 76 10.51 0.07 -21.92
N GLN A 77 9.85 -0.26 -20.81
CA GLN A 77 8.97 0.65 -20.09
C GLN A 77 9.35 0.65 -18.60
N PRO A 78 9.46 1.83 -17.97
CA PRO A 78 9.61 1.91 -16.52
C PRO A 78 8.40 1.27 -15.82
N THR A 79 8.65 0.53 -14.75
CA THR A 79 7.63 -0.16 -13.96
C THR A 79 7.94 -0.01 -12.47
N VAL A 80 6.92 -0.27 -11.65
CA VAL A 80 7.10 -0.50 -10.23
C VAL A 80 7.82 -1.83 -10.01
N ARG A 81 8.63 -1.92 -8.94
CA ARG A 81 9.28 -3.17 -8.53
C ARG A 81 8.27 -4.24 -8.16
N ASP A 82 8.52 -5.48 -8.59
CA ASP A 82 7.59 -6.61 -8.45
C ASP A 82 7.16 -6.88 -7.00
N ASN A 83 8.07 -6.73 -6.04
CA ASN A 83 7.77 -6.93 -4.61
C ASN A 83 6.72 -5.92 -4.09
N VAL A 84 6.81 -4.66 -4.51
CA VAL A 84 5.85 -3.63 -4.12
C VAL A 84 4.47 -3.94 -4.70
N LEU A 85 4.43 -4.44 -5.94
CA LEU A 85 3.20 -4.90 -6.58
C LEU A 85 2.60 -6.12 -5.86
N PHE A 86 3.43 -7.08 -5.47
CA PHE A 86 3.02 -8.26 -4.69
C PHE A 86 2.45 -7.87 -3.33
N GLU A 87 3.14 -6.99 -2.59
CA GLU A 87 2.68 -6.49 -1.29
C GLU A 87 1.34 -5.76 -1.43
N LEU A 88 1.17 -4.91 -2.45
CA LEU A 88 -0.13 -4.30 -2.73
C LEU A 88 -1.23 -5.36 -2.91
N GLY A 89 -0.97 -6.41 -3.69
CA GLY A 89 -1.90 -7.53 -3.86
C GLY A 89 -2.28 -8.21 -2.54
N LEU A 90 -1.29 -8.46 -1.67
CA LEU A 90 -1.50 -9.04 -0.34
C LEU A 90 -2.43 -8.16 0.52
N PHE A 91 -2.19 -6.85 0.54
CA PHE A 91 -2.98 -5.91 1.34
C PHE A 91 -4.38 -5.68 0.75
N ILE A 92 -4.56 -5.74 -0.57
CA ILE A 92 -5.89 -5.77 -1.19
C ILE A 92 -6.67 -7.00 -0.73
N GLY A 93 -6.00 -8.17 -0.65
CA GLY A 93 -6.63 -9.39 -0.16
C GLY A 93 -7.07 -9.31 1.31
N SER A 94 -6.31 -8.62 2.17
CA SER A 94 -6.62 -8.50 3.60
C SER A 94 -7.59 -7.34 3.93
N LEU A 95 -7.42 -6.18 3.28
CA LEU A 95 -8.14 -4.93 3.59
C LEU A 95 -9.26 -4.60 2.61
N GLY A 96 -9.20 -5.16 1.40
CA GLY A 96 -9.99 -4.71 0.26
C GLY A 96 -9.38 -3.49 -0.45
N LYS A 97 -9.65 -3.37 -1.75
CA LYS A 97 -9.10 -2.29 -2.60
C LYS A 97 -9.47 -0.87 -2.14
N GLU A 98 -10.62 -0.70 -1.47
CA GLU A 98 -11.12 0.61 -1.02
C GLU A 98 -10.28 1.23 0.10
N ARG A 99 -9.47 0.41 0.77
CA ARG A 99 -8.58 0.79 1.88
C ARG A 99 -7.10 0.78 1.49
N CYS A 100 -6.81 0.50 0.22
CA CYS A 100 -5.47 0.53 -0.36
C CYS A 100 -5.31 1.76 -1.26
N PHE A 101 -4.17 2.42 -1.13
CA PHE A 101 -3.79 3.61 -1.88
C PHE A 101 -2.51 3.36 -2.66
N ILE A 102 -2.42 3.94 -3.86
CA ILE A 102 -1.19 4.04 -4.64
C ILE A 102 -0.79 5.51 -4.69
N LEU A 103 0.47 5.81 -4.39
CA LEU A 103 1.06 7.13 -4.62
C LEU A 103 2.11 7.00 -5.71
N LYS A 104 2.01 7.82 -6.76
CA LYS A 104 2.98 7.83 -7.86
C LYS A 104 3.35 9.25 -8.30
N PRO A 105 4.52 9.46 -8.91
CA PRO A 105 4.83 10.73 -9.53
C PRO A 105 3.81 11.10 -10.62
N ARG A 106 3.42 12.38 -10.67
CA ARG A 106 2.66 12.97 -11.77
C ARG A 106 3.54 13.05 -13.01
N ASN A 107 2.93 12.90 -14.18
CA ASN A 107 3.59 12.98 -15.47
C ASN A 107 4.71 11.95 -15.71
N THR A 108 4.82 10.92 -14.87
CA THR A 108 5.67 9.75 -15.11
C THR A 108 4.80 8.61 -15.63
N GLU A 109 5.16 8.11 -16.82
CA GLU A 109 4.60 6.89 -17.37
C GLU A 109 5.21 5.69 -16.62
N LEU A 110 4.35 4.97 -15.92
CA LEU A 110 4.66 3.68 -15.33
C LEU A 110 3.78 2.65 -16.00
N TYR A 111 4.38 1.56 -16.47
CA TYR A 111 3.61 0.39 -16.83
C TYR A 111 2.99 -0.17 -15.55
N ILE A 112 1.66 -0.10 -15.44
CA ILE A 112 0.87 -0.65 -14.35
C ILE A 112 -0.22 -1.51 -14.99
N ALA A 113 -0.41 -2.73 -14.47
CA ALA A 113 -1.45 -3.62 -14.96
C ALA A 113 -2.84 -2.93 -14.91
N SER A 114 -3.62 -3.04 -15.98
CA SER A 114 -4.94 -2.40 -16.09
C SER A 114 -5.92 -2.83 -15.00
N ASP A 115 -5.73 -4.02 -14.43
CA ASP A 115 -6.52 -4.55 -13.32
C ASP A 115 -6.37 -3.70 -12.03
N LEU A 116 -5.28 -2.94 -11.90
CA LEU A 116 -5.06 -2.00 -10.79
C LEU A 116 -5.76 -0.65 -10.99
N ALA A 117 -6.40 -0.39 -12.13
CA ALA A 117 -7.06 0.89 -12.42
C ALA A 117 -8.21 1.22 -11.44
N GLY A 118 -8.72 0.24 -10.71
CA GLY A 118 -9.74 0.41 -9.68
C GLY A 118 -9.22 0.72 -8.27
N ILE A 119 -7.93 0.96 -8.10
CA ILE A 119 -7.31 1.28 -6.79
C ILE A 119 -7.17 2.80 -6.64
N ASN A 120 -7.36 3.30 -5.42
CA ASN A 120 -7.25 4.72 -5.09
C ASN A 120 -5.83 5.25 -5.38
N THR A 121 -5.64 5.84 -6.56
CA THR A 121 -4.34 6.30 -7.03
C THR A 121 -4.23 7.81 -6.92
N LEU A 122 -3.17 8.29 -6.26
CA LEU A 122 -2.86 9.70 -6.07
C LEU A 122 -1.52 10.05 -6.72
N GLY A 123 -1.45 11.27 -7.24
CA GLY A 123 -0.25 11.83 -7.85
C GLY A 123 0.41 12.86 -6.96
N PHE A 124 1.75 12.86 -6.90
CA PHE A 124 2.55 13.95 -6.32
C PHE A 124 3.50 14.56 -7.35
N ASP A 125 4.03 15.75 -7.09
CA ASP A 125 5.01 16.38 -7.99
C ASP A 125 6.43 16.10 -7.51
N ILE A 126 7.13 15.19 -8.18
CA ILE A 126 8.52 14.85 -7.85
C ILE A 126 9.52 15.89 -8.36
N ASN A 127 9.12 16.77 -9.29
CA ASN A 127 10.00 17.72 -9.97
C ASN A 127 9.83 19.14 -9.43
N ARG A 128 9.43 19.30 -8.16
CA ARG A 128 9.33 20.60 -7.52
C ARG A 128 10.67 21.32 -7.55
N SER A 129 10.65 22.63 -7.81
CA SER A 129 11.85 23.46 -7.83
C SER A 129 12.60 23.52 -6.50
N ASP A 130 11.90 23.35 -5.38
CA ASP A 130 12.48 23.34 -4.03
C ASP A 130 12.90 21.95 -3.56
N THR A 131 12.66 20.89 -4.35
CA THR A 131 12.97 19.48 -4.04
C THR A 131 12.34 18.95 -2.74
N ASN A 132 11.41 19.70 -2.13
CA ASN A 132 10.84 19.35 -0.84
C ASN A 132 9.77 18.26 -0.99
N LEU A 133 10.14 17.02 -0.64
CA LEU A 133 9.25 15.85 -0.74
C LEU A 133 8.06 15.92 0.21
N ASP A 134 8.23 16.44 1.43
CA ASP A 134 7.13 16.60 2.39
C ASP A 134 6.02 17.48 1.78
N CYS A 135 6.41 18.61 1.20
CA CYS A 135 5.49 19.49 0.48
C CYS A 135 4.94 18.84 -0.80
N ALA A 136 5.72 18.00 -1.48
CA ALA A 136 5.28 17.30 -2.69
C ALA A 136 4.13 16.34 -2.44
N VAL A 137 4.24 15.52 -1.39
CA VAL A 137 3.27 14.46 -1.08
C VAL A 137 2.09 14.95 -0.24
N ASN A 138 2.24 16.09 0.46
CA ASN A 138 1.24 16.62 1.40
C ASN A 138 -0.19 16.64 0.85
N ALA A 139 -0.39 17.12 -0.39
CA ALA A 139 -1.72 17.17 -0.99
C ALA A 139 -2.36 15.77 -1.16
N ALA A 140 -1.56 14.75 -1.46
CA ALA A 140 -2.03 13.37 -1.54
C ALA A 140 -2.33 12.82 -0.13
N CYS A 141 -1.43 13.05 0.83
CA CYS A 141 -1.60 12.62 2.21
C CYS A 141 -2.85 13.23 2.88
N ILE A 142 -3.18 14.50 2.62
CA ILE A 142 -4.42 15.13 3.10
C ILE A 142 -5.67 14.43 2.55
N LYS A 143 -5.65 14.04 1.27
CA LYS A 143 -6.77 13.31 0.65
C LYS A 143 -6.92 11.92 1.25
N ILE A 144 -5.81 11.20 1.44
CA ILE A 144 -5.78 9.90 2.12
C ILE A 144 -6.35 10.04 3.54
N ALA A 145 -5.88 11.01 4.33
CA ALA A 145 -6.39 11.28 5.67
C ALA A 145 -7.90 11.58 5.70
N THR A 146 -8.38 12.35 4.73
CA THR A 146 -9.81 12.65 4.57
C THR A 146 -10.62 11.37 4.31
N GLN A 147 -10.13 10.50 3.44
CA GLN A 147 -10.78 9.22 3.13
C GLN A 147 -10.76 8.26 4.32
N MET A 148 -9.63 8.17 5.03
CA MET A 148 -9.52 7.36 6.25
C MET A 148 -10.53 7.80 7.32
N LYS A 149 -10.70 9.12 7.48
CA LYS A 149 -11.69 9.68 8.42
C LYS A 149 -13.13 9.33 8.03
N GLN A 150 -13.44 9.28 6.73
CA GLN A 150 -14.78 8.93 6.24
C GLN A 150 -15.09 7.44 6.40
N GLN A 151 -14.10 6.57 6.17
CA GLN A 151 -14.27 5.11 6.19
C GLN A 151 -14.08 4.48 7.58
N GLY A 152 -13.40 5.16 8.51
CA GLY A 152 -13.19 4.71 9.88
C GLY A 152 -12.27 3.48 10.02
N ALA A 153 -12.18 2.93 11.23
CA ALA A 153 -11.35 1.75 11.50
C ALA A 153 -11.81 0.51 10.70
N PHE A 154 -10.88 -0.39 10.40
CA PHE A 154 -11.19 -1.61 9.68
C PHE A 154 -11.65 -2.70 10.65
N THR A 155 -12.89 -3.15 10.50
CA THR A 155 -13.40 -4.32 11.23
C THR A 155 -13.33 -5.51 10.30
N LYS A 156 -12.44 -6.45 10.59
CA LYS A 156 -12.41 -7.72 9.86
C LYS A 156 -13.69 -8.50 10.17
N SER A 157 -14.49 -8.74 9.13
CA SER A 157 -15.49 -9.79 9.19
C SER A 157 -14.75 -11.11 9.17
N PHE A 158 -14.61 -11.76 10.33
CA PHE A 158 -14.29 -13.18 10.34
C PHE A 158 -15.46 -13.87 9.66
N ALA A 159 -15.27 -14.28 8.40
CA ALA A 159 -16.12 -15.28 7.81
C ALA A 159 -16.03 -16.49 8.76
N THR A 160 -17.09 -16.71 9.53
CA THR A 160 -17.22 -17.94 10.29
C THR A 160 -17.22 -19.03 9.24
N ASP A 161 -16.19 -19.86 9.22
CA ASP A 161 -16.15 -21.05 8.39
C ASP A 161 -17.42 -21.85 8.70
N LYS A 162 -18.44 -21.71 7.85
CA LYS A 162 -19.50 -22.71 7.72
C LYS A 162 -18.86 -23.92 7.04
N VAL A 163 -17.99 -24.61 7.77
CA VAL A 163 -17.63 -25.98 7.46
C VAL A 163 -18.94 -26.76 7.52
N LEU A 164 -19.40 -27.16 6.34
CA LEU A 164 -20.47 -28.11 6.13
C LEU A 164 -20.26 -29.28 7.09
N SER A 165 -21.10 -29.39 8.11
CA SER A 165 -21.20 -30.61 8.91
C SER A 165 -21.66 -31.71 7.95
N PRO A 166 -20.96 -32.86 7.86
CA PRO A 166 -21.45 -33.96 7.06
C PRO A 166 -22.79 -34.41 7.68
N LYS A 167 -23.87 -34.37 6.89
CA LYS A 167 -25.10 -35.07 7.25
C LYS A 167 -24.78 -36.55 7.28
N VAL A 168 -24.53 -37.09 8.47
CA VAL A 168 -24.52 -38.54 8.68
C VAL A 168 -25.95 -39.02 8.47
N SER A 169 -26.23 -39.65 7.33
CA SER A 169 -27.43 -40.44 7.15
C SER A 169 -27.30 -41.70 8.01
N LYS A 170 -28.09 -41.80 9.09
CA LYS A 170 -28.33 -43.08 9.73
C LYS A 170 -29.30 -43.86 8.84
N SER A 171 -28.82 -44.94 8.25
CA SER A 171 -29.61 -46.09 7.79
C SER A 171 -29.72 -47.10 8.92
#